data_AF-D8LFL5-F1
#
_entry.id   AF-D8LFL5-F1
#
_cell.length_a   1.000
_cell.length_b   1.000
_cell.length_c   1.000
_cell.angle_alpha   90.00
_cell.angle_beta   90.00
_cell.angle_gamma   90.00
#
_symmetry.space_group_name_H-M   'P 1'
#
loop_
_entity.id
_entity.type
_entity.pdbx_description
1 polymer ?
#
loop_
_entity_poly.entity_id
_entity_poly.type
_entity_poly.pdbx_seq_one_letter_code
_entity_poly.pdbx_strand_id
1 'polypeptide(L)'
;MAKASAGIGGGAYLDDSDATVSGCRFENNVAEGIDLFGQLASFGAGLATRGPTHVLDMSDSSFVANAAGKGGSGGGIWVEDGAKAVLARTKFVNNTAASSYTHKGAGGGVAVSASASLTMSEGCVLEGNVAGPEDVGASDPSCLSGQGGGIHVSGSAITLSGVSLRRNRCETGALDAGCSGGAVSLTGRGPQATAAVAARDDDNNNNDSGGAAFDDCLFEGNEARGAATNNVYSGAGQGGAAAIRFAFPRFTGCNFTGNAAEGGGGAAPATGGAVLLFLSRGGGSSPAAAAAAAASDGGMETPPPTFVNCKFTSNIAGSGGVPTDGNALGRGFRQGHGIGGALAAIASSPLLSGCSFWNNSAVAVFPSSSDL
;
A
#
# COMPACT_ATOMS: atom_id res chain seq x y z
N MET A 1 -24.71 -18.83 16.91
CA MET A 1 -23.90 -19.33 15.78
C MET A 1 -22.44 -19.10 16.14
N ALA A 2 -21.60 -20.14 16.08
CA ALA A 2 -20.16 -19.97 16.27
C ALA A 2 -19.57 -19.32 15.02
N LYS A 3 -18.94 -18.15 15.16
CA LYS A 3 -18.15 -17.53 14.07
C LYS A 3 -16.85 -18.34 13.88
N ALA A 4 -16.36 -18.43 12.65
CA ALA A 4 -15.07 -19.08 12.35
C ALA A 4 -13.91 -18.22 12.87
N SER A 5 -12.81 -18.84 13.33
CA SER A 5 -11.64 -18.15 13.88
C SER A 5 -10.98 -17.16 12.90
N ALA A 6 -11.08 -17.44 11.60
CA ALA A 6 -10.75 -16.55 10.48
C ALA A 6 -11.71 -16.80 9.32
N GLY A 7 -12.02 -15.76 8.54
CA GLY A 7 -12.74 -15.89 7.27
C GLY A 7 -11.75 -15.91 6.10
N ILE A 8 -11.89 -16.84 5.18
CA ILE A 8 -11.07 -16.93 3.96
C ILE A 8 -11.97 -17.17 2.77
N GLY A 9 -11.79 -16.42 1.68
CA GLY A 9 -12.47 -16.69 0.41
C GLY A 9 -13.98 -16.50 0.50
N GLY A 10 -14.43 -15.33 0.96
CA GLY A 10 -15.85 -15.07 1.24
C GLY A 10 -16.79 -15.38 0.06
N GLY A 11 -16.32 -15.20 -1.18
CA GLY A 11 -16.99 -15.69 -2.39
C GLY A 11 -16.43 -17.02 -2.89
N ALA A 12 -15.11 -17.12 -3.08
CA ALA A 12 -14.44 -18.34 -3.51
C ALA A 12 -13.06 -18.54 -2.84
N TYR A 13 -12.71 -19.80 -2.60
CA TYR A 13 -11.40 -20.20 -2.08
C TYR A 13 -10.79 -21.26 -2.99
N LEU A 14 -9.60 -20.96 -3.51
CA LEU A 14 -8.79 -21.85 -4.33
C LEU A 14 -7.57 -22.25 -3.52
N ASP A 15 -7.54 -23.52 -3.12
CA ASP A 15 -6.42 -24.12 -2.41
C ASP A 15 -5.79 -25.17 -3.30
N ASP A 16 -4.50 -25.00 -3.54
CA ASP A 16 -3.73 -25.85 -4.42
C ASP A 16 -4.39 -26.18 -5.77
N SER A 17 -5.05 -25.20 -6.39
CA SER A 17 -5.85 -25.40 -7.60
C SER A 17 -5.70 -24.28 -8.63
N ASP A 18 -5.49 -24.67 -9.88
CA ASP A 18 -5.60 -23.76 -11.03
C ASP A 18 -7.07 -23.41 -11.31
N ALA A 19 -7.32 -22.17 -11.73
CA ALA A 19 -8.65 -21.73 -12.12
C ALA A 19 -8.63 -20.73 -13.27
N THR A 20 -9.62 -20.85 -14.16
CA THR A 20 -9.95 -19.82 -15.14
C THR A 20 -11.28 -19.19 -14.78
N VAL A 21 -11.30 -17.88 -14.58
CA VAL A 21 -12.49 -17.13 -14.21
C VAL A 21 -12.76 -16.05 -15.26
N SER A 22 -13.92 -16.08 -15.91
CA SER A 22 -14.24 -15.12 -16.96
C SER A 22 -15.69 -14.66 -16.89
N GLY A 23 -15.92 -13.36 -17.02
CA GLY A 23 -17.29 -12.80 -17.00
C GLY A 23 -17.99 -12.92 -15.65
N CYS A 24 -17.24 -13.09 -14.55
CA CYS A 24 -17.81 -13.32 -13.23
C CYS A 24 -17.92 -12.03 -12.41
N ARG A 25 -18.88 -12.01 -11.48
CA ARG A 25 -19.06 -10.93 -10.52
C ARG A 25 -19.04 -11.48 -9.10
N PHE A 26 -18.08 -11.01 -8.30
CA PHE A 26 -17.97 -11.25 -6.87
C PHE A 26 -18.40 -9.98 -6.16
N GLU A 27 -19.57 -9.99 -5.53
CA GLU A 27 -20.15 -8.79 -4.94
C GLU A 27 -20.67 -9.03 -3.53
N ASN A 28 -20.42 -8.07 -2.64
CA ASN A 28 -20.89 -8.07 -1.24
C ASN A 28 -20.50 -9.33 -0.47
N ASN A 29 -19.38 -9.96 -0.82
CA ASN A 29 -18.84 -11.08 -0.07
C ASN A 29 -18.05 -10.56 1.13
N VAL A 30 -18.11 -11.30 2.23
CA VAL A 30 -17.46 -10.93 3.48
C VAL A 30 -16.61 -12.09 3.97
N ALA A 31 -15.34 -11.81 4.25
CA ALA A 31 -14.49 -12.69 5.03
C ALA A 31 -14.35 -12.08 6.43
N GLU A 32 -14.92 -12.73 7.45
CA GLU A 32 -14.92 -12.24 8.83
C GLU A 32 -14.51 -13.35 9.79
N GLY A 33 -13.56 -13.04 10.69
CA GLY A 33 -13.16 -13.89 11.82
C GLY A 33 -13.92 -13.59 13.13
N ILE A 34 -13.49 -14.21 14.23
CA ILE A 34 -14.05 -13.93 15.56
C ILE A 34 -13.31 -12.74 16.18
N ASP A 35 -14.07 -11.83 16.81
CA ASP A 35 -13.57 -10.77 17.66
C ASP A 35 -13.00 -11.31 18.99
N LEU A 36 -11.81 -11.88 18.97
CA LEU A 36 -11.08 -12.32 20.17
C LEU A 36 -9.70 -11.66 20.25
N PHE A 37 -9.17 -11.52 21.47
CA PHE A 37 -7.77 -11.12 21.70
C PHE A 37 -6.82 -12.14 21.02
N GLY A 38 -5.99 -11.68 20.08
CA GLY A 38 -5.15 -12.52 19.21
C GLY A 38 -5.78 -12.86 17.86
N GLN A 39 -6.48 -11.90 17.22
CA GLN A 39 -7.22 -12.10 15.97
C GLN A 39 -6.38 -12.80 14.89
N LEU A 40 -6.93 -13.86 14.30
CA LEU A 40 -6.47 -14.36 13.01
C LEU A 40 -7.06 -13.47 11.91
N ALA A 41 -6.22 -13.06 10.98
CA ALA A 41 -6.58 -12.18 9.87
C ALA A 41 -7.68 -12.80 8.98
N SER A 42 -8.46 -11.93 8.32
CA SER A 42 -9.48 -12.33 7.34
C SER A 42 -8.96 -12.11 5.93
N PHE A 43 -9.24 -13.00 4.99
CA PHE A 43 -8.52 -13.01 3.73
C PHE A 43 -9.41 -13.18 2.49
N GLY A 44 -9.14 -12.40 1.44
CA GLY A 44 -9.70 -12.63 0.10
C GLY A 44 -11.22 -12.64 0.10
N ALA A 45 -11.86 -11.54 0.49
CA ALA A 45 -13.30 -11.56 0.73
C ALA A 45 -14.11 -11.86 -0.53
N GLY A 46 -13.67 -11.38 -1.69
CA GLY A 46 -14.20 -11.87 -2.97
C GLY A 46 -13.64 -13.25 -3.33
N LEU A 47 -12.32 -13.35 -3.45
CA LEU A 47 -11.63 -14.59 -3.78
C LEU A 47 -10.29 -14.70 -3.05
N ALA A 48 -9.98 -15.87 -2.52
CA ALA A 48 -8.66 -16.22 -2.00
C ALA A 48 -8.04 -17.32 -2.85
N THR A 49 -6.76 -17.18 -3.19
CA THR A 49 -5.97 -18.21 -3.90
C THR A 49 -4.61 -18.39 -3.25
N ARG A 50 -4.20 -19.64 -3.04
CA ARG A 50 -2.91 -19.98 -2.43
C ARG A 50 -2.34 -21.30 -2.95
N GLY A 51 -1.02 -21.41 -2.82
CA GLY A 51 -0.25 -22.63 -3.05
C GLY A 51 0.86 -22.44 -4.10
N PRO A 52 1.93 -23.25 -4.04
CA PRO A 52 3.27 -22.91 -4.52
C PRO A 52 3.41 -22.74 -6.04
N THR A 53 2.45 -23.24 -6.82
CA THR A 53 2.57 -23.28 -8.29
C THR A 53 1.29 -22.97 -9.04
N HIS A 54 0.23 -22.51 -8.36
CA HIS A 54 -1.10 -22.42 -8.97
C HIS A 54 -1.30 -21.13 -9.73
N VAL A 55 -2.13 -21.21 -10.77
CA VAL A 55 -2.45 -20.11 -11.65
C VAL A 55 -3.94 -19.80 -11.58
N LEU A 56 -4.24 -18.58 -11.15
CA LEU A 56 -5.53 -17.94 -11.37
C LEU A 56 -5.43 -17.07 -12.63
N ASP A 57 -6.05 -17.52 -13.72
CA ASP A 57 -6.23 -16.71 -14.93
C ASP A 57 -7.64 -16.10 -14.93
N MET A 58 -7.71 -14.78 -14.94
CA MET A 58 -8.96 -14.06 -14.82
C MET A 58 -9.13 -12.97 -15.87
N SER A 59 -10.32 -12.95 -16.48
CA SER A 59 -10.69 -11.95 -17.47
C SER A 59 -12.10 -11.40 -17.27
N ASP A 60 -12.33 -10.16 -17.70
CA ASP A 60 -13.68 -9.58 -17.85
C ASP A 60 -14.58 -9.72 -16.61
N SER A 61 -13.97 -9.68 -15.42
CA SER A 61 -14.64 -9.96 -14.15
C SER A 61 -14.66 -8.73 -13.24
N SER A 62 -15.46 -8.76 -12.18
CA SER A 62 -15.54 -7.65 -11.22
C SER A 62 -15.67 -8.10 -9.77
N PHE A 63 -14.95 -7.42 -8.90
CA PHE A 63 -15.02 -7.49 -7.44
C PHE A 63 -15.59 -6.17 -6.93
N VAL A 64 -16.80 -6.21 -6.37
CA VAL A 64 -17.52 -5.01 -5.97
C VAL A 64 -17.94 -5.11 -4.50
N ALA A 65 -17.55 -4.12 -3.69
CA ALA A 65 -18.00 -4.01 -2.30
C ALA A 65 -17.77 -5.28 -1.46
N ASN A 66 -16.69 -6.02 -1.72
CA ASN A 66 -16.29 -7.13 -0.88
C ASN A 66 -15.48 -6.62 0.31
N ALA A 67 -15.63 -7.24 1.48
CA ALA A 67 -15.04 -6.78 2.72
C ALA A 67 -14.29 -7.89 3.45
N ALA A 68 -12.96 -7.74 3.55
CA ALA A 68 -12.18 -8.50 4.51
C ALA A 68 -12.25 -7.74 5.85
N GLY A 69 -12.88 -8.38 6.84
CA GLY A 69 -13.06 -7.84 8.19
C GLY A 69 -11.74 -7.67 8.94
N LYS A 70 -11.78 -7.46 10.26
CA LYS A 70 -10.61 -7.07 11.06
C LYS A 70 -9.36 -7.92 10.82
N GLY A 71 -8.24 -7.22 10.66
CA GLY A 71 -6.96 -7.80 10.21
C GLY A 71 -7.00 -8.27 8.76
N GLY A 72 -7.85 -7.64 7.95
CA GLY A 72 -8.22 -8.07 6.62
C GLY A 72 -7.12 -7.85 5.59
N SER A 73 -6.94 -8.82 4.70
CA SER A 73 -6.07 -8.73 3.53
C SER A 73 -6.83 -9.11 2.27
N GLY A 74 -6.76 -8.28 1.24
CA GLY A 74 -7.37 -8.57 -0.06
C GLY A 74 -8.89 -8.50 -0.01
N GLY A 75 -9.46 -7.30 0.12
CA GLY A 75 -10.91 -7.14 0.13
C GLY A 75 -11.56 -7.72 -1.13
N GLY A 76 -10.96 -7.49 -2.30
CA GLY A 76 -11.33 -8.19 -3.54
C GLY A 76 -10.68 -9.56 -3.64
N ILE A 77 -9.36 -9.58 -3.87
CA ILE A 77 -8.57 -10.83 -4.00
C ILE A 77 -7.41 -10.86 -3.02
N TRP A 78 -7.16 -12.03 -2.45
CA TRP A 78 -5.90 -12.34 -1.78
C TRP A 78 -5.15 -13.46 -2.51
N VAL A 79 -3.86 -13.24 -2.78
CA VAL A 79 -2.96 -14.16 -3.48
C VAL A 79 -1.77 -14.43 -2.58
N GLU A 80 -1.55 -15.70 -2.22
CA GLU A 80 -0.48 -16.09 -1.29
C GLU A 80 0.30 -17.32 -1.76
N ASP A 81 1.45 -17.53 -1.13
CA ASP A 81 2.17 -18.82 -1.03
C ASP A 81 2.62 -19.32 -2.40
N GLY A 82 3.25 -18.44 -3.19
CA GLY A 82 3.72 -18.77 -4.53
C GLY A 82 2.66 -18.75 -5.64
N ALA A 83 1.38 -18.59 -5.30
CA ALA A 83 0.32 -18.54 -6.30
C ALA A 83 0.50 -17.37 -7.28
N LYS A 84 0.05 -17.56 -8.51
CA LYS A 84 0.13 -16.58 -9.60
C LYS A 84 -1.26 -16.15 -10.03
N ALA A 85 -1.55 -14.86 -9.91
CA ALA A 85 -2.73 -14.24 -10.46
C ALA A 85 -2.40 -13.47 -11.76
N VAL A 86 -3.08 -13.80 -12.85
CA VAL A 86 -3.02 -13.10 -14.13
C VAL A 86 -4.39 -12.51 -14.43
N LEU A 87 -4.49 -11.18 -14.43
CA LEU A 87 -5.75 -10.47 -14.54
C LEU A 87 -5.78 -9.59 -15.81
N ALA A 88 -6.86 -9.69 -16.58
CA ALA A 88 -7.13 -8.84 -17.73
C ALA A 88 -8.55 -8.25 -17.64
N ARG A 89 -8.73 -6.97 -18.01
CA ARG A 89 -10.07 -6.32 -18.06
C ARG A 89 -10.92 -6.53 -16.80
N THR A 90 -10.28 -6.64 -15.63
CA THR A 90 -10.94 -6.98 -14.36
C THR A 90 -11.00 -5.75 -13.46
N LYS A 91 -12.14 -5.56 -12.79
CA LYS A 91 -12.41 -4.37 -11.97
C LYS A 91 -12.48 -4.69 -10.49
N PHE A 92 -11.86 -3.87 -9.66
CA PHE A 92 -11.94 -3.88 -8.22
C PHE A 92 -12.53 -2.56 -7.77
N VAL A 93 -13.78 -2.56 -7.30
CA VAL A 93 -14.52 -1.35 -6.97
C VAL A 93 -15.01 -1.38 -5.54
N ASN A 94 -14.64 -0.38 -4.75
CA ASN A 94 -15.10 -0.18 -3.37
C ASN A 94 -14.91 -1.40 -2.46
N ASN A 95 -13.86 -2.20 -2.67
CA ASN A 95 -13.54 -3.30 -1.77
C ASN A 95 -12.77 -2.76 -0.54
N THR A 96 -12.91 -3.44 0.59
CA THR A 96 -12.36 -2.98 1.87
C THR A 96 -11.54 -4.07 2.55
N ALA A 97 -10.40 -3.67 3.10
CA ALA A 97 -9.57 -4.49 3.99
C ALA A 97 -9.45 -3.76 5.34
N ALA A 98 -10.16 -4.26 6.36
CA ALA A 98 -10.24 -3.61 7.66
C ALA A 98 -9.08 -4.02 8.57
N SER A 99 -8.37 -3.05 9.16
CA SER A 99 -7.31 -3.32 10.13
C SER A 99 -7.86 -3.72 11.51
N SER A 100 -6.96 -4.15 12.38
CA SER A 100 -7.23 -4.42 13.79
C SER A 100 -6.13 -3.88 14.70
N TYR A 101 -6.25 -4.13 16.00
CA TYR A 101 -5.22 -3.77 16.97
C TYR A 101 -3.91 -4.59 16.84
N THR A 102 -3.91 -5.69 16.06
CA THR A 102 -2.73 -6.56 15.84
C THR A 102 -2.31 -6.64 14.39
N HIS A 103 -3.23 -6.42 13.44
CA HIS A 103 -2.94 -6.57 12.01
C HIS A 103 -3.35 -5.32 11.24
N LYS A 104 -2.54 -4.93 10.25
CA LYS A 104 -2.89 -3.85 9.32
C LYS A 104 -3.97 -4.32 8.33
N GLY A 105 -4.75 -3.39 7.82
CA GLY A 105 -5.61 -3.65 6.68
C GLY A 105 -4.75 -3.60 5.43
N ALA A 106 -4.72 -4.65 4.62
CA ALA A 106 -3.81 -4.73 3.47
C ALA A 106 -4.57 -4.97 2.16
N GLY A 107 -4.36 -4.13 1.16
CA GLY A 107 -4.86 -4.42 -0.19
C GLY A 107 -6.38 -4.41 -0.25
N GLY A 108 -7.01 -3.25 -0.09
CA GLY A 108 -8.48 -3.13 -0.14
C GLY A 108 -9.05 -3.78 -1.40
N GLY A 109 -8.41 -3.59 -2.55
CA GLY A 109 -8.67 -4.34 -3.77
C GLY A 109 -7.96 -5.70 -3.80
N VAL A 110 -6.63 -5.69 -3.79
CA VAL A 110 -5.80 -6.90 -3.95
C VAL A 110 -4.66 -6.93 -2.94
N ALA A 111 -4.47 -8.05 -2.26
CA ALA A 111 -3.27 -8.30 -1.46
C ALA A 111 -2.47 -9.46 -2.06
N VAL A 112 -1.15 -9.27 -2.18
CA VAL A 112 -0.21 -10.27 -2.72
C VAL A 112 0.91 -10.47 -1.70
N SER A 113 1.01 -11.66 -1.17
CA SER A 113 1.99 -11.98 -0.13
C SER A 113 2.69 -13.31 -0.41
N ALA A 114 3.74 -13.53 0.35
CA ALA A 114 4.36 -14.82 0.47
C ALA A 114 4.88 -15.46 -0.84
N SER A 115 5.77 -14.78 -1.55
CA SER A 115 6.33 -15.25 -2.84
C SER A 115 5.32 -15.40 -3.97
N ALA A 116 4.07 -14.95 -3.79
CA ALA A 116 3.09 -14.90 -4.84
C ALA A 116 3.44 -13.88 -5.95
N SER A 117 2.71 -13.94 -7.05
CA SER A 117 2.85 -12.97 -8.12
C SER A 117 1.51 -12.49 -8.68
N LEU A 118 1.47 -11.21 -9.05
CA LEU A 118 0.34 -10.57 -9.69
C LEU A 118 0.75 -9.93 -11.01
N THR A 119 0.09 -10.30 -12.09
CA THR A 119 0.18 -9.63 -13.38
C THR A 119 -1.18 -9.03 -13.73
N MET A 120 -1.23 -7.73 -14.02
CA MET A 120 -2.45 -7.08 -14.51
C MET A 120 -2.15 -6.36 -15.81
N SER A 121 -3.03 -6.55 -16.78
CA SER A 121 -2.93 -5.95 -18.11
C SER A 121 -4.00 -4.88 -18.35
N GLU A 122 -3.95 -4.26 -19.54
CA GLU A 122 -4.81 -3.17 -19.95
C GLU A 122 -6.31 -3.49 -19.72
N GLY A 123 -7.04 -2.46 -19.28
CA GLY A 123 -8.47 -2.57 -18.95
C GLY A 123 -8.75 -3.01 -17.52
N CYS A 124 -7.73 -3.39 -16.75
CA CYS A 124 -7.88 -3.56 -15.32
C CYS A 124 -8.02 -2.20 -14.60
N VAL A 125 -8.94 -2.15 -13.64
CA VAL A 125 -9.26 -0.92 -12.88
C VAL A 125 -9.37 -1.24 -11.40
N LEU A 126 -8.68 -0.46 -10.56
CA LEU A 126 -8.89 -0.44 -9.11
C LEU A 126 -9.43 0.94 -8.73
N GLU A 127 -10.69 1.01 -8.33
CA GLU A 127 -11.37 2.26 -7.99
C GLU A 127 -12.01 2.24 -6.61
N GLY A 128 -11.74 3.27 -5.80
CA GLY A 128 -12.45 3.48 -4.53
C GLY A 128 -12.17 2.42 -3.46
N ASN A 129 -11.15 1.58 -3.63
CA ASN A 129 -10.83 0.55 -2.64
C ASN A 129 -10.13 1.15 -1.42
N VAL A 130 -10.42 0.59 -0.23
CA VAL A 130 -9.98 1.13 1.05
C VAL A 130 -9.26 0.09 1.88
N ALA A 131 -8.11 0.48 2.44
CA ALA A 131 -7.43 -0.27 3.48
C ALA A 131 -7.28 0.62 4.73
N GLY A 132 -7.73 0.16 5.89
CA GLY A 132 -7.71 1.02 7.09
C GLY A 132 -8.56 0.48 8.23
N PRO A 133 -8.66 1.20 9.35
CA PRO A 133 -9.55 0.83 10.46
C PRO A 133 -10.99 0.61 9.99
N GLU A 134 -11.67 -0.40 10.54
CA GLU A 134 -13.09 -0.66 10.26
C GLU A 134 -13.97 0.56 10.58
N ASP A 135 -13.61 1.29 11.62
CA ASP A 135 -14.22 2.55 12.03
C ASP A 135 -13.66 3.75 11.24
N VAL A 136 -13.71 3.68 9.90
CA VAL A 136 -13.36 4.78 9.00
C VAL A 136 -14.12 6.04 9.41
N GLY A 137 -13.42 7.01 10.00
CA GLY A 137 -14.00 8.27 10.49
C GLY A 137 -14.41 8.31 11.98
N ALA A 138 -14.17 7.26 12.77
CA ALA A 138 -14.27 7.37 14.22
C ALA A 138 -13.13 8.23 14.80
N SER A 139 -13.43 8.98 15.85
CA SER A 139 -12.53 9.95 16.45
C SER A 139 -11.32 9.34 17.18
N ASP A 140 -11.26 8.02 17.36
CA ASP A 140 -10.13 7.32 18.00
C ASP A 140 -10.09 5.82 17.60
N PRO A 141 -9.63 5.48 16.39
CA PRO A 141 -9.58 4.08 15.96
C PRO A 141 -8.48 3.35 16.74
N SER A 142 -8.85 2.46 17.66
CA SER A 142 -7.94 1.60 18.42
C SER A 142 -7.35 0.44 17.58
N CYS A 143 -7.00 0.72 16.33
CA CYS A 143 -6.50 -0.22 15.34
C CYS A 143 -5.20 0.32 14.70
N LEU A 144 -4.47 -0.56 14.02
CA LEU A 144 -3.34 -0.21 13.17
C LEU A 144 -3.81 0.47 11.87
N SER A 145 -2.89 1.01 11.10
CA SER A 145 -3.21 1.65 9.81
C SER A 145 -3.46 0.67 8.68
N GLY A 146 -3.99 1.19 7.57
CA GLY A 146 -4.07 0.49 6.31
C GLY A 146 -2.83 0.60 5.43
N GLN A 147 -2.68 -0.33 4.49
CA GLN A 147 -1.61 -0.36 3.51
C GLN A 147 -2.16 -0.75 2.14
N GLY A 148 -1.89 0.06 1.11
CA GLY A 148 -2.29 -0.25 -0.24
C GLY A 148 -3.81 -0.31 -0.40
N GLY A 149 -4.49 0.84 -0.40
CA GLY A 149 -5.95 0.86 -0.56
C GLY A 149 -6.43 0.09 -1.79
N GLY A 150 -5.68 0.21 -2.90
CA GLY A 150 -5.85 -0.62 -4.09
C GLY A 150 -5.13 -1.96 -3.96
N ILE A 151 -3.79 -1.92 -3.91
CA ILE A 151 -2.93 -3.09 -3.93
C ILE A 151 -1.91 -3.04 -2.79
N HIS A 152 -1.80 -4.12 -2.03
CA HIS A 152 -0.68 -4.35 -1.11
C HIS A 152 0.18 -5.51 -1.60
N VAL A 153 1.51 -5.32 -1.57
CA VAL A 153 2.49 -6.33 -1.95
C VAL A 153 3.56 -6.44 -0.86
N SER A 154 3.73 -7.64 -0.31
CA SER A 154 4.78 -7.96 0.65
C SER A 154 5.51 -9.23 0.22
N GLY A 155 6.83 -9.15 0.09
CA GLY A 155 7.66 -10.32 -0.22
C GLY A 155 7.27 -11.04 -1.52
N SER A 156 6.79 -10.28 -2.52
CA SER A 156 6.11 -10.81 -3.71
C SER A 156 6.39 -9.95 -4.96
N ALA A 157 6.08 -10.48 -6.15
CA ALA A 157 6.30 -9.83 -7.43
C ALA A 157 5.01 -9.25 -8.03
N ILE A 158 5.10 -8.09 -8.69
CA ILE A 158 3.97 -7.47 -9.36
C ILE A 158 4.37 -6.86 -10.71
N THR A 159 3.53 -7.04 -11.72
CA THR A 159 3.67 -6.37 -13.03
C THR A 159 2.33 -5.80 -13.45
N LEU A 160 2.26 -4.48 -13.59
CA LEU A 160 1.07 -3.76 -14.04
C LEU A 160 1.38 -3.06 -15.37
N SER A 161 0.54 -3.30 -16.38
CA SER A 161 0.64 -2.63 -17.67
C SER A 161 -0.71 -2.06 -18.08
N GLY A 162 -0.79 -0.74 -18.33
CA GLY A 162 -2.03 -0.08 -18.75
C GLY A 162 -3.15 -0.13 -17.69
N VAL A 163 -2.80 -0.20 -16.40
CA VAL A 163 -3.76 -0.31 -15.28
C VAL A 163 -4.14 1.07 -14.77
N SER A 164 -5.42 1.24 -14.41
CA SER A 164 -5.92 2.45 -13.79
C SER A 164 -6.20 2.25 -12.30
N LEU A 165 -5.51 2.99 -11.45
CA LEU A 165 -5.70 3.03 -10.00
C LEU A 165 -6.24 4.41 -9.60
N ARG A 166 -7.54 4.46 -9.30
CA ARG A 166 -8.26 5.71 -9.04
C ARG A 166 -8.87 5.75 -7.66
N ARG A 167 -8.74 6.88 -6.96
CA ARG A 167 -9.49 7.14 -5.72
C ARG A 167 -9.36 6.04 -4.66
N ASN A 168 -8.28 5.27 -4.69
CA ASN A 168 -8.02 4.28 -3.66
C ASN A 168 -7.43 4.99 -2.46
N ARG A 169 -7.74 4.47 -1.28
CA ARG A 169 -7.39 5.14 -0.03
C ARG A 169 -6.80 4.18 0.99
N CYS A 170 -5.73 4.64 1.65
CA CYS A 170 -5.35 4.09 2.95
C CYS A 170 -5.75 5.05 4.07
N GLU A 171 -6.10 4.50 5.22
CA GLU A 171 -6.43 5.30 6.41
C GLU A 171 -5.55 4.95 7.60
N THR A 172 -5.22 5.98 8.38
CA THR A 172 -4.34 5.84 9.54
C THR A 172 -5.13 5.43 10.77
N GLY A 173 -4.63 4.41 11.47
CA GLY A 173 -5.08 4.03 12.81
C GLY A 173 -4.33 4.76 13.93
N ALA A 174 -4.75 4.60 15.18
CA ALA A 174 -4.12 5.30 16.31
C ALA A 174 -2.84 4.63 16.85
N LEU A 175 -2.53 3.40 16.40
CA LEU A 175 -1.53 2.53 17.05
C LEU A 175 -0.19 2.43 16.30
N ASP A 176 -0.01 3.07 15.15
CA ASP A 176 1.24 2.98 14.38
C ASP A 176 1.63 4.29 13.67
N ALA A 177 2.70 4.22 12.87
CA ALA A 177 3.32 5.37 12.21
C ALA A 177 2.51 5.95 11.04
N GLY A 178 1.32 5.43 10.75
CA GLY A 178 0.45 5.92 9.69
C GLY A 178 0.26 4.94 8.54
N CYS A 179 -0.71 5.27 7.69
CA CYS A 179 -1.04 4.48 6.52
C CYS A 179 -0.03 4.68 5.38
N SER A 180 0.15 3.65 4.55
CA SER A 180 1.12 3.67 3.46
C SER A 180 0.51 3.21 2.14
N GLY A 181 0.59 4.06 1.11
CA GLY A 181 0.15 3.72 -0.24
C GLY A 181 -1.36 3.81 -0.38
N GLY A 182 -1.89 4.97 -0.79
CA GLY A 182 -3.33 5.09 -1.05
C GLY A 182 -3.78 4.14 -2.16
N ALA A 183 -3.00 4.06 -3.25
CA ALA A 183 -3.20 3.06 -4.29
C ALA A 183 -2.37 1.80 -4.06
N VAL A 184 -1.05 1.92 -3.93
CA VAL A 184 -0.13 0.79 -3.87
C VAL A 184 0.80 0.88 -2.66
N SER A 185 0.92 -0.19 -1.90
CA SER A 185 1.98 -0.38 -0.91
C SER A 185 2.90 -1.50 -1.36
N LEU A 186 4.20 -1.22 -1.48
CA LEU A 186 5.24 -2.21 -1.76
C LEU A 186 6.19 -2.30 -0.57
N THR A 187 6.31 -3.48 0.01
CA THR A 187 7.27 -3.77 1.07
C THR A 187 8.16 -4.92 0.62
N GLY A 188 9.43 -4.61 0.35
CA GLY A 188 10.46 -5.62 0.11
C GLY A 188 11.28 -5.91 1.37
N ARG A 189 12.20 -6.88 1.27
CA ARG A 189 13.41 -6.90 2.10
C ARG A 189 14.50 -6.13 1.36
N GLY A 190 15.04 -5.10 1.99
CA GLY A 190 16.27 -4.48 1.50
C GLY A 190 17.47 -5.39 1.80
N PRO A 191 18.67 -5.09 1.27
CA PRO A 191 19.91 -5.84 1.53
C PRO A 191 20.43 -5.77 2.99
N GLN A 192 19.58 -5.50 3.98
CA GLN A 192 19.95 -5.37 5.40
C GLN A 192 19.11 -6.25 6.34
N ALA A 193 18.56 -7.35 5.86
CA ALA A 193 17.93 -8.34 6.75
C ALA A 193 18.98 -9.16 7.51
N THR A 194 19.73 -8.52 8.41
CA THR A 194 20.27 -9.25 9.56
C THR A 194 19.09 -9.69 10.42
N ALA A 195 19.17 -10.88 11.00
CA ALA A 195 18.11 -11.58 11.72
C ALA A 195 17.40 -10.77 12.84
N ALA A 196 17.88 -9.58 13.20
CA ALA A 196 17.30 -8.72 14.23
C ALA A 196 16.14 -7.82 13.74
N VAL A 197 16.01 -7.53 12.44
CA VAL A 197 14.87 -6.77 11.88
C VAL A 197 13.68 -7.67 11.55
N ALA A 198 13.92 -8.98 11.46
CA ALA A 198 12.93 -10.02 11.15
C ALA A 198 11.86 -10.26 12.25
N ALA A 199 11.88 -9.49 13.35
CA ALA A 199 10.99 -9.68 14.50
C ALA A 199 9.99 -8.52 14.71
N ARG A 200 9.87 -7.58 13.77
CA ARG A 200 8.97 -6.40 13.91
C ARG A 200 7.90 -6.24 12.83
N ASP A 201 7.91 -7.06 11.78
CA ASP A 201 6.83 -7.16 10.79
C ASP A 201 6.41 -8.62 10.74
N ASP A 202 5.14 -8.91 11.01
CA ASP A 202 4.58 -10.26 11.07
C ASP A 202 4.45 -10.93 9.67
N ASP A 203 4.86 -10.23 8.60
CA ASP A 203 4.82 -10.71 7.21
C ASP A 203 6.19 -11.26 6.77
N ASN A 204 6.62 -12.34 7.40
CA ASN A 204 7.92 -12.98 7.15
C ASN A 204 7.88 -13.86 5.87
N ASN A 205 8.06 -13.27 4.69
CA ASN A 205 8.38 -14.03 3.48
C ASN A 205 9.56 -13.45 2.68
N ASN A 206 10.34 -14.37 2.13
CA ASN A 206 11.75 -14.29 1.78
C ASN A 206 11.99 -13.94 0.31
N ASN A 207 11.13 -13.11 -0.30
CA ASN A 207 11.26 -12.74 -1.70
C ASN A 207 11.40 -11.23 -1.88
N ASP A 208 12.42 -10.82 -2.64
CA ASP A 208 12.68 -9.42 -2.92
C ASP A 208 11.52 -8.85 -3.75
N SER A 209 10.85 -7.80 -3.27
CA SER A 209 9.98 -6.95 -4.12
C SER A 209 10.77 -6.14 -5.16
N GLY A 210 12.01 -6.56 -5.47
CA GLY A 210 12.87 -5.99 -6.51
C GLY A 210 12.38 -6.24 -7.94
N GLY A 211 11.28 -6.98 -8.13
CA GLY A 211 10.67 -7.26 -9.44
C GLY A 211 9.43 -6.43 -9.80
N ALA A 212 9.09 -5.40 -9.01
CA ALA A 212 7.87 -4.62 -9.26
C ALA A 212 8.00 -3.73 -10.52
N ALA A 213 7.12 -3.93 -11.51
CA ALA A 213 7.10 -3.17 -12.75
C ALA A 213 5.74 -2.53 -13.00
N PHE A 214 5.76 -1.25 -13.39
CA PHE A 214 4.59 -0.44 -13.73
C PHE A 214 4.84 0.23 -15.07
N ASP A 215 4.06 -0.15 -16.07
CA ASP A 215 4.19 0.34 -17.43
C ASP A 215 2.88 1.00 -17.86
N ASP A 216 2.93 2.28 -18.24
CA ASP A 216 1.80 3.06 -18.73
C ASP A 216 0.56 3.05 -17.80
N CYS A 217 0.81 3.03 -16.49
CA CYS A 217 -0.25 3.03 -15.48
C CYS A 217 -0.72 4.45 -15.12
N LEU A 218 -1.99 4.57 -14.76
CA LEU A 218 -2.59 5.81 -14.26
C LEU A 218 -2.85 5.70 -12.76
N PHE A 219 -2.29 6.63 -11.99
CA PHE A 219 -2.55 6.85 -10.57
C PHE A 219 -3.26 8.19 -10.40
N GLU A 220 -4.57 8.15 -10.15
CA GLU A 220 -5.40 9.36 -10.12
C GLU A 220 -6.20 9.50 -8.81
N GLY A 221 -6.00 10.62 -8.10
CA GLY A 221 -6.82 10.95 -6.93
C GLY A 221 -6.70 9.95 -5.78
N ASN A 222 -5.60 9.21 -5.66
CA ASN A 222 -5.42 8.27 -4.56
C ASN A 222 -4.93 9.01 -3.30
N GLU A 223 -5.35 8.52 -2.14
CA GLU A 223 -5.17 9.23 -0.87
C GLU A 223 -4.54 8.35 0.22
N ALA A 224 -3.50 8.85 0.86
CA ALA A 224 -3.03 8.33 2.14
C ALA A 224 -3.46 9.30 3.23
N ARG A 225 -4.48 8.95 4.01
CA ARG A 225 -5.07 9.84 5.02
C ARG A 225 -4.41 9.66 6.38
N GLY A 226 -3.94 10.76 6.96
CA GLY A 226 -3.53 10.82 8.35
C GLY A 226 -4.75 10.72 9.28
N ALA A 227 -4.52 10.34 10.54
CA ALA A 227 -5.62 10.26 11.50
C ALA A 227 -5.99 11.66 11.98
N ALA A 228 -7.27 12.04 11.83
CA ALA A 228 -7.85 13.29 12.32
C ALA A 228 -8.14 13.23 13.83
N THR A 229 -7.16 12.80 14.62
CA THR A 229 -7.30 12.69 16.08
C THR A 229 -6.40 13.68 16.79
N ASN A 230 -6.77 14.03 18.02
CA ASN A 230 -5.95 14.85 18.93
C ASN A 230 -4.82 14.03 19.60
N ASN A 231 -4.68 12.75 19.25
CA ASN A 231 -3.69 11.86 19.84
C ASN A 231 -2.30 12.15 19.26
N VAL A 232 -1.31 12.36 20.13
CA VAL A 232 0.08 12.72 19.76
C VAL A 232 0.78 11.61 18.96
N TYR A 233 0.17 10.43 18.89
CA TYR A 233 0.71 9.23 18.23
C TYR A 233 0.09 8.94 16.86
N SER A 234 -0.91 9.71 16.40
CA SER A 234 -1.53 9.47 15.10
C SER A 234 -0.56 9.72 13.95
N GLY A 235 -0.24 8.66 13.21
CA GLY A 235 0.66 8.73 12.07
C GLY A 235 0.16 9.62 10.93
N ALA A 236 1.09 9.97 10.04
CA ALA A 236 0.80 10.68 8.81
C ALA A 236 0.65 9.72 7.64
N GLY A 237 -0.18 10.08 6.67
CA GLY A 237 -0.28 9.38 5.40
C GLY A 237 1.02 9.49 4.60
N GLN A 238 1.35 8.41 3.89
CA GLN A 238 2.58 8.25 3.15
C GLN A 238 2.33 7.69 1.76
N GLY A 239 2.76 8.38 0.71
CA GLY A 239 2.62 7.89 -0.66
C GLY A 239 1.16 7.82 -1.11
N GLY A 240 0.53 8.95 -1.44
CA GLY A 240 -0.88 8.97 -1.84
C GLY A 240 -1.19 8.02 -2.99
N ALA A 241 -0.31 7.96 -3.99
CA ALA A 241 -0.35 6.90 -5.02
C ALA A 241 0.38 5.64 -4.55
N ALA A 242 1.67 5.75 -4.22
CA ALA A 242 2.52 4.61 -3.92
C ALA A 242 3.44 4.87 -2.73
N ALA A 243 3.48 3.92 -1.78
CA ALA A 243 4.51 3.86 -0.75
C ALA A 243 5.40 2.65 -0.98
N ILE A 244 6.70 2.90 -1.11
CA ILE A 244 7.71 1.91 -1.47
C ILE A 244 8.73 1.86 -0.36
N ARG A 245 8.82 0.70 0.30
CA ARG A 245 9.71 0.45 1.43
C ARG A 245 10.61 -0.70 1.07
N PHE A 246 11.92 -0.45 1.10
CA PHE A 246 12.93 -1.47 0.88
C PHE A 246 12.75 -2.27 -0.43
N ALA A 247 12.27 -1.61 -1.49
CA ALA A 247 11.96 -2.25 -2.76
C ALA A 247 12.46 -1.39 -3.93
N PHE A 248 12.60 -2.01 -5.09
CA PHE A 248 13.30 -1.43 -6.24
C PHE A 248 12.43 -1.41 -7.51
N PRO A 249 11.25 -0.75 -7.49
CA PRO A 249 10.34 -0.80 -8.63
C PRO A 249 10.84 0.01 -9.83
N ARG A 250 10.36 -0.36 -11.01
CA ARG A 250 10.45 0.42 -12.25
C ARG A 250 9.08 0.97 -12.63
N PHE A 251 9.01 2.29 -12.82
CA PHE A 251 7.87 2.99 -13.41
C PHE A 251 8.25 3.53 -14.78
N THR A 252 7.48 3.18 -15.81
CA THR A 252 7.69 3.69 -17.18
C THR A 252 6.38 4.25 -17.71
N GLY A 253 6.41 5.46 -18.27
CA GLY A 253 5.24 6.09 -18.89
C GLY A 253 4.06 6.35 -17.94
N CYS A 254 4.26 6.21 -16.63
CA CYS A 254 3.18 6.30 -15.66
C CYS A 254 2.76 7.76 -15.41
N ASN A 255 1.47 7.97 -15.18
CA ASN A 255 0.92 9.28 -14.83
C ASN A 255 0.39 9.30 -13.39
N PHE A 256 0.92 10.20 -12.57
CA PHE A 256 0.52 10.46 -11.20
C PHE A 256 -0.18 11.82 -11.14
N THR A 257 -1.51 11.83 -11.07
CA THR A 257 -2.31 13.05 -11.08
C THR A 257 -3.18 13.18 -9.83
N GLY A 258 -3.09 14.30 -9.13
CA GLY A 258 -4.01 14.62 -8.03
C GLY A 258 -3.93 13.69 -6.82
N ASN A 259 -2.81 12.98 -6.61
CA ASN A 259 -2.66 12.10 -5.45
C ASN A 259 -2.27 12.90 -4.21
N ALA A 260 -2.71 12.45 -3.04
CA ALA A 260 -2.59 13.18 -1.80
C ALA A 260 -2.05 12.32 -0.65
N ALA A 261 -1.14 12.90 0.13
CA ALA A 261 -0.75 12.39 1.45
C ALA A 261 -1.08 13.46 2.50
N GLU A 262 -1.95 13.10 3.44
CA GLU A 262 -2.43 13.98 4.52
C GLU A 262 -1.68 13.70 5.82
N GLY A 263 -1.33 14.74 6.58
CA GLY A 263 -0.63 14.55 7.84
C GLY A 263 -1.57 14.10 8.96
N GLY A 264 -1.02 13.53 10.02
CA GLY A 264 -1.78 13.13 11.21
C GLY A 264 -1.82 14.23 12.28
N GLY A 265 -2.54 13.96 13.36
CA GLY A 265 -2.41 14.73 14.61
C GLY A 265 -0.97 14.74 15.14
N GLY A 266 -0.62 15.76 15.94
CA GLY A 266 0.66 15.79 16.67
C GLY A 266 1.90 16.25 15.87
N ALA A 267 1.74 16.95 14.75
CA ALA A 267 2.81 17.50 13.89
C ALA A 267 3.59 16.47 13.04
N ALA A 268 3.07 15.25 12.85
CA ALA A 268 3.66 14.28 11.93
C ALA A 268 3.48 14.75 10.45
N PRO A 269 4.57 14.92 9.68
CA PRO A 269 4.49 15.41 8.31
C PRO A 269 4.04 14.30 7.34
N ALA A 270 3.08 14.59 6.47
CA ALA A 270 2.82 13.70 5.34
C ALA A 270 4.01 13.68 4.38
N THR A 271 4.25 12.53 3.77
CA THR A 271 5.43 12.35 2.94
C THR A 271 5.08 11.69 1.61
N GLY A 272 5.52 12.29 0.50
CA GLY A 272 5.32 11.76 -0.85
C GLY A 272 3.86 11.86 -1.29
N GLY A 273 3.42 13.04 -1.73
CA GLY A 273 2.01 13.25 -2.11
C GLY A 273 1.54 12.26 -3.18
N ALA A 274 2.37 11.97 -4.19
CA ALA A 274 2.19 10.77 -4.99
C ALA A 274 3.03 9.60 -4.47
N VAL A 275 4.35 9.75 -4.40
CA VAL A 275 5.27 8.63 -4.16
C VAL A 275 6.16 8.86 -2.95
N LEU A 276 6.17 7.91 -2.03
CA LEU A 276 7.21 7.77 -1.01
C LEU A 276 8.17 6.64 -1.40
N LEU A 277 9.47 6.92 -1.38
CA LEU A 277 10.55 5.94 -1.35
C LEU A 277 11.23 5.99 0.01
N PHE A 278 11.28 4.87 0.72
CA PHE A 278 11.93 4.76 2.00
C PHE A 278 12.93 3.59 2.00
N LEU A 279 14.18 3.89 2.36
CA LEU A 279 15.27 2.90 2.46
C LEU A 279 15.42 2.02 1.21
N SER A 280 15.21 2.61 0.04
CA SER A 280 15.28 1.96 -1.28
C SER A 280 16.55 2.42 -2.01
N ARG A 281 17.72 1.95 -1.54
CA ARG A 281 19.05 2.32 -2.07
C ARG A 281 19.55 1.29 -3.08
N GLY A 282 19.75 1.69 -4.33
CA GLY A 282 20.66 0.98 -5.23
C GLY A 282 22.12 1.26 -4.85
N GLY A 283 23.03 0.34 -5.17
CA GLY A 283 24.45 0.31 -4.76
C GLY A 283 25.25 1.60 -4.97
N GLY A 284 25.14 2.54 -4.02
CA GLY A 284 25.83 3.83 -4.06
C GLY A 284 26.31 4.34 -2.70
N SER A 285 26.47 3.46 -1.72
CA SER A 285 27.26 3.81 -0.53
C SER A 285 28.75 3.85 -0.92
N SER A 286 29.56 4.64 -0.20
CA SER A 286 31.01 4.81 -0.44
C SER A 286 31.72 3.48 -0.82
N PRO A 287 32.87 3.51 -1.53
CA PRO A 287 33.58 2.28 -1.91
C PRO A 287 33.79 1.30 -0.74
N ALA A 288 33.92 1.81 0.49
CA ALA A 288 34.02 1.01 1.72
C ALA A 288 32.68 0.34 2.14
N ALA A 289 31.54 0.99 1.95
CA ALA A 289 30.22 0.44 2.27
C ALA A 289 29.67 -0.46 1.14
N ALA A 290 30.02 -0.17 -0.12
CA ALA A 290 29.80 -1.09 -1.24
C ALA A 290 30.63 -2.37 -1.09
N ALA A 291 31.89 -2.27 -0.62
CA ALA A 291 32.73 -3.42 -0.30
C ALA A 291 32.20 -4.22 0.91
N ALA A 292 31.61 -3.56 1.91
CA ALA A 292 31.00 -4.24 3.05
C ALA A 292 29.72 -5.00 2.68
N ALA A 293 28.88 -4.45 1.79
CA ALA A 293 27.68 -5.12 1.27
C ALA A 293 28.04 -6.24 0.28
N ALA A 294 29.06 -6.05 -0.57
CA ALA A 294 29.57 -7.07 -1.47
C ALA A 294 30.23 -8.25 -0.73
N ALA A 295 30.80 -8.00 0.45
CA ALA A 295 31.43 -9.03 1.28
C ALA A 295 30.44 -9.92 2.05
N SER A 296 29.16 -9.52 2.20
CA SER A 296 28.13 -10.33 2.85
C SER A 296 27.21 -11.08 1.87
N ASP A 297 26.97 -10.55 0.67
CA ASP A 297 25.85 -10.99 -0.19
C ASP A 297 26.22 -11.47 -1.61
N GLY A 298 27.46 -11.90 -1.87
CA GLY A 298 27.77 -12.56 -3.15
C GLY A 298 27.57 -11.70 -4.41
N GLY A 299 27.50 -10.37 -4.29
CA GLY A 299 27.68 -9.44 -5.42
C GLY A 299 26.45 -9.15 -6.30
N MET A 300 25.20 -9.29 -5.83
CA MET A 300 24.06 -8.72 -6.58
C MET A 300 23.94 -7.22 -6.35
N GLU A 301 24.36 -6.43 -7.33
CA GLU A 301 23.98 -5.02 -7.45
C GLU A 301 22.46 -4.93 -7.64
N THR A 302 21.72 -4.61 -6.57
CA THR A 302 20.29 -4.30 -6.70
C THR A 302 20.13 -2.93 -7.38
N PRO A 303 19.42 -2.85 -8.51
CA PRO A 303 19.22 -1.58 -9.20
C PRO A 303 18.37 -0.64 -8.32
N PRO A 304 18.61 0.68 -8.33
CA PRO A 304 17.76 1.63 -7.62
C PRO A 304 16.33 1.67 -8.20
N PRO A 305 15.34 2.21 -7.46
CA PRO A 305 14.04 2.52 -8.04
C PRO A 305 14.18 3.43 -9.27
N THR A 306 13.42 3.19 -10.32
CA THR A 306 13.53 3.95 -11.58
C THR A 306 12.20 4.53 -12.03
N PHE A 307 12.24 5.75 -12.56
CA PHE A 307 11.12 6.43 -13.18
C PHE A 307 11.57 6.93 -14.55
N VAL A 308 10.93 6.43 -15.60
CA VAL A 308 11.24 6.75 -16.99
C VAL A 308 9.99 7.32 -17.64
N ASN A 309 10.08 8.52 -18.20
CA ASN A 309 8.97 9.20 -18.89
C ASN A 309 7.69 9.32 -18.05
N CYS A 310 7.82 9.44 -16.73
CA CYS A 310 6.67 9.57 -15.83
C CYS A 310 6.22 11.03 -15.69
N LYS A 311 4.93 11.24 -15.47
CA LYS A 311 4.35 12.57 -15.25
C LYS A 311 3.77 12.69 -13.85
N PHE A 312 4.12 13.75 -13.13
CA PHE A 312 3.59 14.07 -11.81
C PHE A 312 2.87 15.42 -11.88
N THR A 313 1.55 15.40 -11.75
CA THR A 313 0.71 16.60 -11.88
C THR A 313 -0.18 16.81 -10.65
N SER A 314 -0.13 18.00 -10.05
CA SER A 314 -1.06 18.39 -8.99
C SER A 314 -1.10 17.44 -7.78
N ASN A 315 0.02 16.80 -7.43
CA ASN A 315 0.10 15.94 -6.25
C ASN A 315 0.46 16.75 -5.00
N ILE A 316 -0.10 16.39 -3.85
CA ILE A 316 -0.03 17.18 -2.62
C ILE A 316 0.44 16.34 -1.45
N ALA A 317 1.48 16.80 -0.76
CA ALA A 317 1.80 16.37 0.60
C ALA A 317 1.46 17.54 1.53
N GLY A 318 0.57 17.35 2.50
CA GLY A 318 0.23 18.41 3.46
C GLY A 318 0.44 18.00 4.91
N SER A 319 0.03 18.86 5.83
CA SER A 319 0.10 18.60 7.26
C SER A 319 -1.27 18.14 7.78
N GLY A 320 -1.27 17.46 8.92
CA GLY A 320 -2.51 17.19 9.64
C GLY A 320 -2.98 18.44 10.37
N GLY A 321 -4.27 18.47 10.72
CA GLY A 321 -4.90 19.58 11.40
C GLY A 321 -4.10 20.07 12.62
N VAL A 322 -4.13 21.39 12.83
CA VAL A 322 -3.63 22.02 14.07
C VAL A 322 -4.41 21.41 15.24
N PRO A 323 -3.77 20.96 16.34
CA PRO A 323 -4.50 20.49 17.52
C PRO A 323 -5.51 21.54 17.97
N THR A 324 -6.80 21.21 17.95
CA THR A 324 -7.89 22.16 18.20
C THR A 324 -8.06 22.53 19.67
N ASP A 325 -7.43 21.80 20.60
CA ASP A 325 -7.59 22.02 22.02
C ASP A 325 -6.25 22.40 22.68
N GLY A 326 -6.29 23.40 23.55
CA GLY A 326 -5.16 24.03 24.25
C GLY A 326 -4.28 23.15 25.15
N ASN A 327 -4.29 21.83 24.96
CA ASN A 327 -3.28 20.90 25.48
C ASN A 327 -1.99 20.93 24.64
N ALA A 328 -1.54 22.13 24.28
CA ALA A 328 -0.15 22.37 23.97
C ALA A 328 0.64 22.09 25.25
N LEU A 329 1.10 20.85 25.42
CA LEU A 329 2.04 20.44 26.47
C LEU A 329 3.37 21.20 26.29
N GLY A 330 3.40 22.51 26.54
CA GLY A 330 4.56 23.38 26.79
C GLY A 330 5.75 23.33 25.83
N ARG A 331 5.71 22.51 24.79
CA ARG A 331 6.78 22.28 23.83
C ARG A 331 6.27 22.83 22.51
N GLY A 332 6.92 23.86 22.00
CA GLY A 332 6.60 24.47 20.71
C GLY A 332 6.56 23.41 19.62
N PHE A 333 5.37 22.91 19.30
CA PHE A 333 5.16 22.07 18.14
C PHE A 333 5.31 22.97 16.92
N ARG A 334 6.41 22.76 16.18
CA ARG A 334 6.54 23.35 14.83
C ARG A 334 5.38 22.82 14.01
N GLN A 335 4.69 23.70 13.27
CA GLN A 335 3.67 23.28 12.31
C GLN A 335 4.28 22.17 11.44
N GLY A 336 3.61 21.02 11.35
CA GLY A 336 4.02 19.98 10.42
C GLY A 336 3.99 20.55 9.01
N HIS A 337 4.95 20.18 8.17
CA HIS A 337 4.95 20.53 6.75
C HIS A 337 4.97 19.24 5.94
N GLY A 338 4.18 19.17 4.86
CA GLY A 338 4.32 18.06 3.93
C GLY A 338 5.72 17.98 3.34
N ILE A 339 6.18 16.78 3.02
CA ILE A 339 7.49 16.51 2.43
C ILE A 339 7.28 15.89 1.05
N GLY A 340 7.70 16.60 -0.01
CA GLY A 340 7.67 16.11 -1.38
C GLY A 340 6.26 15.91 -1.95
N GLY A 341 5.69 16.95 -2.57
CA GLY A 341 4.34 16.89 -3.15
C GLY A 341 4.18 15.83 -4.24
N ALA A 342 5.17 15.70 -5.14
CA ALA A 342 5.20 14.61 -6.11
C ALA A 342 5.86 13.36 -5.51
N LEU A 343 7.14 13.46 -5.21
CA LEU A 343 7.98 12.34 -4.82
C LEU A 343 8.85 12.75 -3.63
N ALA A 344 8.92 11.89 -2.62
CA ALA A 344 9.82 12.01 -1.49
C ALA A 344 10.73 10.77 -1.45
N ALA A 345 12.05 10.99 -1.46
CA ALA A 345 13.05 9.94 -1.37
C ALA A 345 13.82 10.06 -0.06
N ILE A 346 13.52 9.20 0.91
CA ILE A 346 14.18 9.18 2.21
C ILE A 346 15.14 8.01 2.24
N ALA A 347 16.41 8.32 2.43
CA ALA A 347 17.50 7.33 2.42
C ALA A 347 17.41 6.39 1.21
N SER A 348 17.05 6.93 0.04
CA SER A 348 16.81 6.22 -1.21
C SER A 348 17.48 6.96 -2.36
N SER A 349 17.78 6.27 -3.46
CA SER A 349 18.55 6.83 -4.58
C SER A 349 17.87 6.58 -5.94
N PRO A 350 16.66 7.13 -6.20
CA PRO A 350 15.95 6.85 -7.44
C PRO A 350 16.65 7.44 -8.67
N LEU A 351 16.50 6.77 -9.81
CA LEU A 351 16.86 7.31 -11.12
C LEU A 351 15.62 7.88 -11.81
N LEU A 352 15.69 9.15 -12.20
CA LEU A 352 14.62 9.86 -12.90
C LEU A 352 15.12 10.22 -14.31
N SER A 353 14.43 9.74 -15.35
CA SER A 353 14.74 10.04 -16.75
C SER A 353 13.47 10.44 -17.49
N GLY A 354 13.52 11.55 -18.25
CA GLY A 354 12.37 12.03 -19.03
C GLY A 354 11.11 12.37 -18.22
N CYS A 355 11.22 12.53 -16.90
CA CYS A 355 10.08 12.78 -16.03
C CYS A 355 9.67 14.27 -16.03
N SER A 356 8.37 14.54 -15.87
CA SER A 356 7.83 15.90 -15.74
C SER A 356 7.11 16.09 -14.40
N PHE A 357 7.30 17.27 -13.80
CA PHE A 357 6.70 17.65 -12.52
C PHE A 357 5.97 18.99 -12.70
N TRP A 358 4.65 18.98 -12.61
CA TRP A 358 3.81 20.15 -12.81
C TRP A 358 2.86 20.37 -11.63
N ASN A 359 2.87 21.57 -11.06
CA ASN A 359 1.91 21.99 -10.02
C ASN A 359 1.83 21.09 -8.77
N ASN A 360 2.92 20.42 -8.39
CA ASN A 360 2.94 19.59 -7.17
C ASN A 360 3.27 20.46 -5.95
N SER A 361 2.65 20.18 -4.81
CA SER A 361 2.73 21.04 -3.62
C SER A 361 3.09 20.29 -2.34
N ALA A 362 3.94 20.90 -1.52
CA ALA A 362 4.26 20.47 -0.18
C ALA A 362 3.86 21.60 0.78
N VAL A 363 2.80 21.41 1.56
CA VAL A 363 2.13 22.50 2.29
C VAL A 363 2.16 22.32 3.80
N ALA A 364 2.14 23.45 4.50
CA ALA A 364 2.08 23.54 5.97
C ALA A 364 0.67 23.36 6.54
N VAL A 365 -0.36 23.46 5.70
CA VAL A 365 -1.78 23.27 6.03
C VAL A 365 -2.41 22.58 4.84
N PHE A 366 -3.03 21.42 5.06
CA PHE A 366 -3.78 20.74 3.99
C PHE A 366 -4.94 21.64 3.56
N PRO A 367 -5.12 21.93 2.25
CA PRO A 367 -6.28 22.69 1.79
C PRO A 367 -7.56 21.94 2.16
N SER A 368 -8.59 22.67 2.59
CA SER A 368 -9.86 22.04 2.96
C SER A 368 -10.48 21.36 1.74
N SER A 369 -11.33 20.33 1.95
CA SER A 369 -11.96 19.58 0.86
C SER A 369 -12.83 20.42 -0.09
N SER A 370 -13.13 21.67 0.26
CA SER A 370 -13.79 22.64 -0.62
C SER A 370 -12.85 23.42 -1.54
N ASP A 371 -11.53 23.26 -1.42
CA ASP A 371 -10.50 23.98 -2.17
C ASP A 371 -9.73 23.10 -3.19
N LEU A 372 -10.11 21.83 -3.35
CA LEU A 372 -9.57 20.84 -4.30
C LEU A 372 -10.61 20.46 -5.36
#